data_AF-A0A2U1VSJ8-F1
#
_entry.id   AF-A0A2U1VSJ8-F1
#
_cell.length_a   1.000
_cell.length_b   1.000
_cell.length_c   1.000
_cell.angle_alpha   90.00
_cell.angle_beta   90.00
_cell.angle_gamma   90.00
#
_symmetry.space_group_name_H-M   'P 1'
#
loop_
_entity.id
_entity.type
_entity.pdbx_description
1 polymer ?
#
loop_
_entity_poly.entity_id
_entity_poly.type
_entity_poly.pdbx_seq_one_letter_code
_entity_poly.pdbx_strand_id
1 'polypeptide(L)'
;MTASIRRGATLLLVWLTAVFAITELTGWLFGWPAVFGGWRVGPIALYGPGQFLGWRGLLAPGHRWIVDGATVVSGLCALALAARVALDLRGTRRPGFGTGRWADRATVRRSGLLGGGRR
;
A
#
# COMPACT_ATOMS: atom_id res chain seq x y z
N MET A 1 -20.89 -3.10 -6.82
CA MET A 1 -19.69 -2.42 -6.29
C MET A 1 -18.75 -2.09 -7.45
N THR A 2 -18.43 -0.82 -7.65
CA THR A 2 -17.56 -0.35 -8.75
C THR A 2 -16.09 -0.76 -8.51
N ALA A 3 -15.33 -1.00 -9.58
CA ALA A 3 -13.94 -1.49 -9.53
C ALA A 3 -12.98 -0.57 -8.73
N SER A 4 -13.28 0.72 -8.69
CA SER A 4 -12.55 1.73 -7.91
C SER A 4 -12.70 1.53 -6.39
N ILE A 5 -13.90 1.20 -5.91
CA ILE A 5 -14.16 0.93 -4.49
C ILE A 5 -13.39 -0.32 -4.04
N ARG A 6 -13.40 -1.38 -4.86
CA ARG A 6 -12.67 -2.61 -4.56
C ARG A 6 -11.16 -2.36 -4.45
N ARG A 7 -10.57 -1.57 -5.36
CA ARG A 7 -9.14 -1.20 -5.28
C ARG A 7 -8.80 -0.37 -4.04
N GLY A 8 -9.62 0.62 -3.72
CA GLY A 8 -9.43 1.42 -2.51
C GLY A 8 -9.45 0.55 -1.25
N ALA A 9 -10.40 -0.37 -1.16
CA ALA A 9 -10.49 -1.33 -0.06
C ALA A 9 -9.26 -2.25 0.01
N THR A 10 -8.77 -2.77 -1.12
CA THR A 10 -7.56 -3.60 -1.16
C THR A 10 -6.33 -2.83 -0.67
N LEU A 11 -6.15 -1.58 -1.08
CA LEU A 11 -5.00 -0.78 -0.66
C LEU A 11 -5.07 -0.41 0.82
N LEU A 12 -6.28 -0.12 1.33
CA LEU A 12 -6.50 0.08 2.75
C LEU A 12 -6.16 -1.17 3.56
N LEU A 13 -6.59 -2.35 3.09
CA LEU A 13 -6.24 -3.63 3.71
C LEU A 13 -4.72 -3.85 3.71
N VAL A 14 -4.04 -3.62 2.58
CA VAL A 14 -2.57 -3.73 2.49
C VAL A 14 -1.89 -2.79 3.49
N TRP A 15 -2.38 -1.55 3.60
CA TRP A 15 -1.86 -0.59 4.56
C TRP A 15 -2.07 -1.04 6.00
N LEU A 16 -3.28 -1.47 6.36
CA LEU A 16 -3.60 -1.97 7.69
C LEU A 16 -2.76 -3.20 8.06
N THR A 17 -2.53 -4.11 7.11
CA THR A 17 -1.65 -5.27 7.31
C THR A 17 -0.20 -4.85 7.55
N ALA A 18 0.30 -3.84 6.83
CA ALA A 18 1.63 -3.31 7.06
C ALA A 18 1.76 -2.64 8.43
N VAL A 19 0.77 -1.82 8.83
CA VAL A 19 0.71 -1.18 10.14
C VAL A 19 0.63 -2.23 11.26
N PHE A 20 -0.16 -3.28 11.07
CA PHE A 20 -0.25 -4.40 11.99
C PHE A 20 1.11 -5.11 12.16
N ALA A 21 1.78 -5.44 11.04
CA ALA A 21 3.11 -6.06 11.07
C ALA A 21 4.15 -5.18 11.78
N ILE A 22 4.15 -3.86 11.55
CA ILE A 22 5.02 -2.90 12.25
C ILE A 22 4.71 -2.89 13.75
N THR A 23 3.42 -2.90 14.11
CA THR A 23 3.00 -2.90 15.51
C THR A 23 3.48 -4.16 16.24
N GLU A 24 3.25 -5.33 15.64
CA GLU A 24 3.74 -6.61 16.15
C GLU A 24 5.26 -6.62 16.25
N LEU A 25 5.99 -6.30 15.18
CA LEU A 25 7.46 -6.25 15.20
C LEU A 25 7.98 -5.36 16.32
N THR A 26 7.38 -4.19 16.54
CA THR A 26 7.77 -3.31 17.64
C THR A 26 7.44 -3.93 19.00
N GLY A 27 6.28 -4.56 19.15
CA GLY A 27 5.89 -5.33 20.33
C GLY A 27 6.89 -6.44 20.67
N TRP A 28 7.27 -7.24 19.68
CA TRP A 28 8.18 -8.37 19.81
C TRP A 28 9.63 -7.96 20.06
N LEU A 29 10.17 -7.00 19.29
CA LEU A 29 11.56 -6.53 19.41
C LEU A 29 11.87 -5.94 20.78
N PHE A 30 10.89 -5.26 21.38
CA PHE A 30 11.05 -4.59 22.67
C PHE A 30 10.38 -5.33 23.84
N GLY A 31 9.87 -6.55 23.60
CA GLY A 31 9.31 -7.41 24.63
C GLY A 31 8.11 -6.79 25.37
N TRP A 32 7.27 -6.01 24.68
CA TRP A 32 6.17 -5.31 25.34
C TRP A 32 5.16 -6.30 25.93
N PRO A 33 4.75 -6.12 27.20
CA PRO A 33 3.77 -7.00 27.83
C PRO A 33 2.32 -6.65 27.47
N ALA A 34 1.44 -7.67 27.50
CA ALA A 34 0.02 -7.56 27.11
C ALA A 34 -0.78 -6.48 27.86
N VAL A 35 -0.34 -6.07 29.05
CA VAL A 35 -0.93 -4.95 29.83
C VAL A 35 -0.94 -3.63 29.06
N PHE A 36 -0.11 -3.49 28.02
CA PHE A 36 -0.11 -2.34 27.12
C PHE A 36 -1.18 -2.42 26.01
N GLY A 37 -2.20 -3.28 26.18
CA GLY A 37 -3.45 -3.32 25.41
C GLY A 37 -3.58 -4.47 24.40
N GLY A 38 -2.84 -5.56 24.56
CA GLY A 38 -2.84 -6.68 23.60
C GLY A 38 -3.84 -7.78 23.97
N TRP A 39 -4.43 -8.43 22.96
CA TRP A 39 -5.15 -9.68 23.18
C TRP A 39 -4.15 -10.79 23.45
N ARG A 40 -4.23 -11.41 24.63
CA ARG A 40 -3.43 -12.59 24.96
C ARG A 40 -3.91 -13.81 24.19
N VAL A 41 -3.00 -14.39 23.41
CA VAL A 41 -3.16 -15.69 22.78
C VAL A 41 -2.06 -16.60 23.34
N GLY A 42 -2.37 -17.30 24.43
CA GLY A 42 -1.38 -18.09 25.17
C GLY A 42 -0.27 -17.19 25.78
N PRO A 43 1.02 -17.49 25.55
CA PRO A 43 2.13 -16.66 26.04
C PRO A 43 2.37 -15.40 25.19
N ILE A 44 1.68 -15.27 24.05
CA ILE A 44 1.90 -14.21 23.06
C ILE A 44 0.88 -13.08 23.28
N ALA A 45 1.36 -11.84 23.23
CA ALA A 45 0.51 -10.65 23.18
C ALA A 45 0.34 -10.21 21.73
N LEU A 46 -0.91 -10.18 21.26
CA LEU A 46 -1.29 -9.71 19.93
C LEU A 46 -1.85 -8.29 20.02
N TYR A 47 -1.34 -7.38 19.21
CA TYR A 47 -1.61 -5.96 19.24
C TYR A 47 -2.43 -5.51 18.04
N GLY A 48 -3.40 -4.63 18.28
CA GLY A 48 -4.18 -4.04 17.20
C GLY A 48 -3.33 -3.15 16.29
N PRO A 49 -3.72 -2.94 15.02
CA PRO A 49 -2.97 -2.08 14.10
C PRO A 49 -2.88 -0.65 14.66
N GLY A 50 -1.65 -0.14 14.80
CA GLY A 50 -1.39 1.24 15.24
C GLY A 50 -1.40 1.43 16.75
N GLN A 51 -1.53 0.35 17.52
CA GLN A 51 -1.55 0.40 18.98
C GLN A 51 -0.28 1.01 19.59
N PHE A 52 0.83 0.99 18.83
CA PHE A 52 2.08 1.62 19.26
C PHE A 52 2.02 3.11 19.53
N LEU A 53 1.04 3.82 18.95
CA LEU A 53 0.82 5.23 19.23
C LEU A 53 0.43 5.47 20.70
N GLY A 54 -0.32 4.54 21.30
CA GLY A 54 -0.70 4.59 22.71
C GLY A 54 0.49 4.38 23.65
N TRP A 55 1.50 3.62 23.22
CA TRP A 55 2.69 3.33 24.02
C TRP A 55 3.58 4.57 24.22
N ARG A 56 3.48 5.58 23.35
CA ARG A 56 4.27 6.82 23.45
C ARG A 56 4.14 7.51 24.81
N GLY A 57 2.93 7.55 25.36
CA GLY A 57 2.64 8.19 26.65
C GLY A 57 3.19 7.42 27.85
N LEU A 58 3.48 6.13 27.66
CA LEU A 58 3.94 5.21 28.70
C LEU A 58 5.47 5.08 28.73
N LEU A 59 6.14 5.56 27.67
CA LEU A 59 7.58 5.54 27.56
C LEU A 59 8.21 6.80 28.18
N ALA A 60 9.31 6.58 28.90
CA ALA A 60 10.22 7.64 29.32
C ALA A 60 10.72 8.43 28.09
N PRO A 61 11.00 9.75 28.21
CA PRO A 61 11.38 10.60 27.08
C PRO A 61 12.50 10.03 26.20
N GLY A 62 13.50 9.39 26.81
CA GLY A 62 14.63 8.78 26.11
C GLY A 62 14.30 7.54 25.26
N HIS A 63 13.11 6.96 25.38
CA HIS A 63 12.71 5.76 24.64
C HIS A 63 11.59 6.03 23.61
N ARG A 64 11.08 7.26 23.54
CA ARG A 64 9.99 7.65 22.63
C ARG A 64 10.37 7.54 21.15
N TRP A 65 11.66 7.54 20.84
CA TRP A 65 12.20 7.36 19.49
C TRP A 65 11.72 6.06 18.83
N ILE A 66 11.45 5.01 19.61
CA ILE A 66 10.95 3.72 19.11
C ILE A 66 9.58 3.92 18.46
N VAL A 67 8.69 4.62 19.15
CA VAL A 67 7.34 4.93 18.65
C VAL A 67 7.40 5.92 17.50
N ASP A 68 8.29 6.92 17.57
CA ASP A 68 8.48 7.85 16.46
C ASP A 68 8.96 7.12 15.19
N GLY A 69 9.91 6.20 15.32
CA GLY A 69 10.38 5.35 14.22
C GLY A 69 9.27 4.51 13.61
N ALA A 70 8.49 3.79 14.43
CA ALA A 70 7.35 3.00 13.98
C ALA A 70 6.28 3.86 13.27
N THR A 71 6.04 5.07 13.79
CA THR A 71 5.11 6.05 13.20
C THR A 71 5.60 6.52 11.83
N VAL A 72 6.88 6.87 11.70
CA VAL A 72 7.50 7.30 10.44
C VAL A 72 7.42 6.19 9.40
N VAL A 73 7.78 4.95 9.75
CA VAL A 73 7.72 3.81 8.81
C VAL A 73 6.28 3.56 8.35
N SER A 74 5.31 3.59 9.28
CA SER A 74 3.89 3.45 8.95
C SER A 74 3.39 4.57 8.02
N GLY A 75 3.84 5.81 8.24
CA GLY A 75 3.56 6.95 7.38
C GLY A 75 4.17 6.82 5.98
N LEU A 76 5.41 6.32 5.88
CA LEU A 76 6.06 6.04 4.60
C LEU A 76 5.31 4.96 3.80
N CYS A 77 4.82 3.91 4.47
CA CYS A 77 3.96 2.91 3.83
C CYS A 77 2.66 3.53 3.29
N ALA A 78 2.01 4.42 4.07
CA ALA A 78 0.83 5.14 3.62
C ALA A 78 1.12 5.99 2.38
N LEU A 79 2.24 6.72 2.40
CA LEU A 79 2.66 7.59 1.32
C LEU A 79 3.00 6.82 0.04
N ALA A 80 3.67 5.67 0.15
CA ALA A 80 3.94 4.79 -0.97
C ALA A 80 2.66 4.27 -1.63
N LEU A 81 1.65 3.90 -0.84
CA LEU A 81 0.35 3.47 -1.35
C LEU A 81 -0.41 4.63 -1.99
N ALA A 82 -0.39 5.82 -1.38
CA ALA A 82 -0.98 7.03 -1.95
C ALA A 82 -0.34 7.41 -3.29
N ALA A 83 1.00 7.34 -3.38
CA ALA A 83 1.73 7.53 -4.62
C ALA A 83 1.32 6.50 -5.68
N ARG A 84 1.14 5.23 -5.29
CA ARG A 84 0.64 4.18 -6.18
C ARG A 84 -0.75 4.48 -6.70
N VAL A 85 -1.67 4.94 -5.84
CA VAL A 85 -3.03 5.36 -6.25
C VAL A 85 -2.96 6.53 -7.22
N ALA A 86 -2.15 7.55 -6.91
CA ALA A 86 -1.99 8.71 -7.77
C ALA A 86 -1.44 8.34 -9.16
N LEU A 87 -0.48 7.41 -9.21
CA LEU A 87 0.06 6.88 -10.46
C LEU A 87 -0.98 6.05 -11.24
N ASP A 88 -1.74 5.19 -10.57
CA ASP A 88 -2.81 4.41 -11.21
C ASP A 88 -3.91 5.32 -11.78
N LEU A 89 -4.32 6.34 -11.02
CA LEU A 89 -5.29 7.34 -11.48
C LEU A 89 -4.75 8.15 -12.65
N ARG A 90 -3.46 8.54 -12.64
CA ARG A 90 -2.81 9.18 -13.79
C ARG A 90 -2.70 8.25 -15.00
N GLY A 91 -2.45 6.96 -14.78
CA GLY A 91 -2.44 5.92 -15.80
C GLY A 91 -3.79 5.77 -16.48
N THR A 92 -4.89 5.83 -15.72
CA THR A 92 -6.26 5.84 -16.27
C THR A 92 -6.63 7.15 -16.98
N ARG A 93 -5.93 8.26 -16.69
CA ARG A 93 -6.14 9.57 -17.34
C ARG A 93 -5.27 9.80 -18.57
N ARG A 94 -4.22 9.00 -18.81
CA ARG A 94 -3.52 9.03 -20.10
C ARG A 94 -4.46 8.41 -21.14
N PRO A 95 -4.86 9.15 -22.20
CA PRO A 95 -5.53 8.51 -23.32
C PRO A 95 -4.60 7.40 -23.79
N GLY A 96 -5.09 6.15 -23.79
CA GLY A 96 -4.26 5.00 -24.11
C GLY A 96 -3.51 5.27 -25.41
N PHE A 97 -2.19 5.41 -25.32
CA PHE A 97 -1.34 5.45 -26.49
C PHE A 97 -1.39 4.04 -27.09
N GLY A 98 -2.38 3.78 -27.94
CA GLY A 98 -2.77 2.42 -28.31
C GLY A 98 -4.26 2.21 -28.59
N THR A 99 -5.15 2.84 -27.83
CA THR A 99 -6.56 2.38 -27.77
C THR A 99 -7.54 3.15 -28.66
N GLY A 100 -7.12 4.27 -29.26
CA GLY A 100 -8.01 5.05 -30.13
C GLY A 100 -7.34 5.82 -31.28
N ARG A 101 -6.04 5.65 -31.50
CA ARG A 101 -5.29 6.42 -32.52
C ARG A 101 -4.37 5.61 -33.41
N TRP A 102 -4.17 4.32 -33.14
CA TRP A 102 -3.52 3.46 -34.13
C TRP A 102 -4.63 2.98 -35.05
N ALA A 103 -4.51 3.39 -36.31
CA ALA A 103 -5.32 2.92 -37.42
C ALA A 103 -5.71 1.45 -37.20
N ASP A 104 -7.00 1.15 -37.23
CA ASP A 104 -7.52 -0.22 -37.18
C ASP A 104 -6.73 -1.10 -38.17
N ARG A 105 -6.56 -2.39 -37.91
CA ARG A 105 -5.78 -3.29 -38.79
C ARG A 105 -6.24 -3.19 -40.24
N ALA A 106 -7.53 -2.93 -40.46
CA ALA A 106 -8.13 -2.68 -41.77
C ALA A 106 -7.66 -1.37 -42.43
N THR A 107 -7.38 -0.33 -41.64
CA THR A 107 -6.85 0.97 -42.08
C THR A 107 -5.35 0.89 -42.36
N VAL A 108 -4.59 0.10 -41.58
CA VAL A 108 -3.15 -0.18 -41.83
C VAL A 108 -2.94 -1.08 -43.06
N ARG A 109 -3.85 -2.05 -43.32
CA ARG A 109 -3.86 -2.81 -44.58
C ARG A 109 -4.20 -1.93 -45.78
N ARG A 110 -5.11 -0.97 -45.63
CA ARG A 110 -5.49 -0.03 -46.71
C ARG A 110 -4.41 1.01 -47.00
N SER A 111 -3.59 1.39 -46.03
CA SER A 111 -2.51 2.37 -46.22
C SER A 111 -1.26 1.79 -46.89
N GLY A 112 -1.24 0.51 -47.27
CA GLY A 112 -0.12 -0.12 -47.98
C GLY A 112 1.17 -0.29 -47.15
N LEU A 113 1.15 0.06 -45.86
CA LEU A 113 2.30 -0.01 -44.95
C LEU A 113 2.68 -1.45 -44.57
N LEU A 114 1.78 -2.41 -44.78
CA LEU A 114 2.05 -3.86 -44.67
C LEU A 114 2.32 -4.47 -46.05
N GLY A 115 3.02 -3.75 -46.92
CA GLY A 115 3.44 -4.23 -48.23
C GLY A 115 4.69 -5.08 -48.15
N GLY A 116 4.57 -6.36 -48.49
CA GLY A 116 5.70 -7.23 -48.84
C GLY A 116 5.22 -8.68 -48.99
N GLY A 117 5.22 -9.30 -50.16
CA GLY A 117 5.72 -8.90 -51.46
C GLY A 117 5.21 -9.87 -52.53
N ARG A 118 5.44 -9.49 -53.78
CA ARG A 118 5.24 -10.32 -54.97
C ARG A 118 5.83 -11.72 -54.78
N ARG A 119 5.02 -12.76 -55.01
CA ARG A 119 5.28 -13.90 -55.89
C ARG A 119 3.97 -14.63 -56.14
#